data_AF-W0SEB5-F1
#
_entry.id   AF-W0SEB5-F1
#
_cell.length_a   1.000
_cell.length_b   1.000
_cell.length_c   1.000
_cell.angle_alpha   90.00
_cell.angle_beta   90.00
_cell.angle_gamma   90.00
#
_symmetry.space_group_name_H-M   'P 1'
#
loop_
_entity.id
_entity.type
_entity.pdbx_description
1 polymer ?
#
loop_
_entity_poly.entity_id
_entity_poly.type
_entity_poly.pdbx_seq_one_letter_code
_entity_poly.pdbx_strand_id
1 'polypeptide(L)'
;MAGNESAAGREPQAARVVRLHAKPNPGGPPRQSPDRVPTLGKQFHAPVRFENIRGNYGVTRQFEAPAVYWGRDGSCWAFLHDFTTQAQARLMDEWRKAVANRRMPHGC
;
A
#
# COMPACT_ATOMS: atom_id res chain seq x y z
N MET A 1 27.81 22.14 33.93
CA MET A 1 26.46 22.63 33.56
C MET A 1 26.42 22.60 32.03
N ALA A 2 25.94 21.51 31.41
CA ALA A 2 24.54 21.24 31.00
C ALA A 2 24.05 22.25 29.96
N GLY A 3 23.54 21.92 28.76
CA GLY A 3 23.26 20.67 28.04
C GLY A 3 23.45 20.92 26.52
N ASN A 4 23.78 19.94 25.67
CA ASN A 4 22.93 18.86 25.15
C ASN A 4 21.50 19.29 24.79
N GLU A 5 21.16 19.25 23.50
CA GLU A 5 20.04 18.48 22.90
C GLU A 5 19.91 18.89 21.42
N SER A 6 20.47 18.05 20.53
CA SER A 6 19.75 17.04 19.76
C SER A 6 19.09 17.60 18.51
N ALA A 7 19.84 17.52 17.42
CA ALA A 7 19.28 17.43 16.08
C ALA A 7 18.34 16.21 16.04
N ALA A 8 17.05 16.46 16.22
CA ALA A 8 16.01 15.45 16.03
C ALA A 8 15.97 15.12 14.53
N GLY A 9 16.74 14.10 14.16
CA GLY A 9 16.59 13.40 12.90
C GLY A 9 15.13 13.02 12.74
N ARG A 10 14.48 13.61 11.75
CA ARG A 10 13.13 13.25 11.35
C ARG A 10 13.23 11.88 10.70
N GLU A 11 13.11 10.83 11.51
CA GLU A 11 13.07 9.46 11.01
C GLU A 11 11.98 9.38 9.91
N PRO A 12 12.29 8.85 8.71
CA PRO A 12 11.27 8.63 7.72
C PRO A 12 10.30 7.62 8.31
N GLN A 13 9.12 8.10 8.70
CA GLN A 13 8.05 7.31 9.27
C GLN A 13 7.85 6.07 8.38
N ALA A 14 8.33 4.93 8.85
CA ALA A 14 8.38 3.71 8.06
C ALA A 14 6.99 3.44 7.51
N ALA A 15 6.88 3.27 6.18
CA ALA A 15 5.62 2.92 5.55
C ALA A 15 5.04 1.71 6.28
N ARG A 16 3.96 1.92 7.02
CA ARG A 16 3.13 0.80 7.47
C ARG A 16 2.43 0.24 6.23
N VAL A 17 3.12 -0.69 5.57
CA VAL A 17 2.62 -1.45 4.42
C VAL A 17 1.45 -2.31 4.90
N VAL A 18 0.23 -1.90 4.58
CA VAL A 18 -0.94 -2.75 4.76
C VAL A 18 -1.12 -3.55 3.48
N ARG A 19 -0.72 -4.83 3.53
CA ARG A 19 -0.91 -5.77 2.43
C ARG A 19 -2.37 -6.20 2.36
N LEU A 20 -2.98 -6.05 1.19
CA LEU A 20 -4.24 -6.70 0.88
C LEU A 20 -4.02 -7.98 0.10
N HIS A 21 -4.63 -9.05 0.60
CA HIS A 21 -4.62 -10.35 -0.07
C HIS A 21 -5.55 -10.30 -1.28
N ALA A 22 -4.99 -10.11 -2.47
CA ALA A 22 -5.58 -10.73 -3.65
C ALA A 22 -5.34 -12.25 -3.54
N LYS A 23 -6.34 -13.07 -3.90
CA LYS A 23 -6.25 -14.54 -3.87
C LYS A 23 -4.88 -15.01 -4.41
N PRO A 24 -4.19 -15.94 -3.73
CA PRO A 24 -2.90 -16.43 -4.20
C PRO A 24 -3.10 -17.05 -5.59
N ASN A 25 -2.54 -16.40 -6.60
CA ASN A 25 -2.44 -16.99 -7.93
C ASN A 25 -1.26 -17.97 -7.89
N PRO A 26 -1.46 -19.29 -8.08
CA PRO A 26 -0.40 -20.29 -7.96
C PRO A 26 0.74 -20.14 -8.99
N GLY A 27 0.57 -19.26 -10.00
CA GLY A 27 1.63 -18.85 -10.94
C GLY A 27 1.97 -17.35 -10.88
N GLY A 28 1.63 -16.66 -9.78
CA GLY A 28 1.83 -15.21 -9.63
C GLY A 28 3.31 -14.83 -9.45
N PRO A 29 3.72 -13.62 -9.89
CA PRO A 29 5.08 -13.12 -9.73
C PRO A 29 5.53 -13.11 -8.26
N PRO A 30 6.85 -13.18 -8.00
CA PRO A 30 7.41 -13.45 -6.69
C PRO A 30 6.83 -12.54 -5.59
N ARG A 31 6.62 -13.16 -4.44
CA ARG A 31 6.10 -12.57 -3.20
C ARG A 31 6.90 -11.31 -2.89
N GLN A 32 6.29 -10.13 -3.00
CA GLN A 32 6.92 -8.87 -2.55
C GLN A 32 7.38 -9.04 -1.09
N SER A 33 8.66 -8.76 -0.83
CA SER A 33 9.29 -8.85 0.49
C SER A 33 8.61 -7.89 1.47
N PRO A 34 8.25 -8.35 2.68
CA PRO A 34 7.45 -7.57 3.63
C PRO A 34 8.14 -6.30 4.15
N ASP A 35 9.48 -6.25 4.14
CA ASP A 35 10.27 -5.13 4.67
C ASP A 35 10.84 -4.19 3.60
N ARG A 36 10.50 -4.38 2.33
CA ARG A 36 11.06 -3.54 1.28
C ARG A 36 10.24 -2.26 1.11
N VAL A 37 10.88 -1.12 1.36
CA VAL A 37 10.35 0.20 1.01
C VAL A 37 10.01 0.19 -0.49
N PRO A 38 8.77 0.56 -0.90
CA PRO A 38 8.40 0.54 -2.30
C PRO A 38 9.27 1.51 -3.10
N THR A 39 9.74 1.11 -4.27
CA THR A 39 10.64 1.93 -5.12
C THR A 39 9.92 3.11 -5.77
N LEU A 40 8.59 3.07 -5.89
CA LEU A 40 7.69 4.16 -6.35
C LEU A 40 8.19 4.89 -7.61
N GLY A 41 8.45 4.14 -8.69
CA GLY A 41 9.03 4.69 -9.92
C GLY A 41 8.03 5.37 -10.85
N LYS A 42 6.93 4.68 -11.18
CA LYS A 42 5.94 5.14 -12.17
C LYS A 42 4.63 5.54 -11.50
N GLN A 43 4.33 6.84 -11.52
CA GLN A 43 3.04 7.36 -11.10
C GLN A 43 2.01 7.24 -12.23
N PHE A 44 0.78 6.87 -11.87
CA PHE A 44 -0.40 6.92 -12.73
C PHE A 44 -1.31 8.05 -12.25
N HIS A 45 -1.91 8.77 -13.19
CA HIS A 45 -2.82 9.87 -12.94
C HIS A 45 -4.24 9.52 -13.36
N ALA A 46 -5.21 10.30 -12.86
CA ALA A 46 -6.62 10.08 -13.11
C ALA A 46 -6.97 10.01 -14.61
N PRO A 47 -7.94 9.15 -15.01
CA PRO A 47 -8.64 8.19 -14.18
C PRO A 47 -7.93 6.84 -14.12
N VAL A 48 -7.56 6.38 -12.92
CA VAL A 48 -6.99 5.04 -12.70
C VAL A 48 -8.10 4.04 -12.43
N ARG A 49 -8.18 2.97 -13.23
CA ARG A 49 -9.16 1.90 -13.01
C ARG A 49 -8.55 0.76 -12.20
N PHE A 50 -9.39 -0.06 -11.59
CA PHE A 50 -8.90 -1.20 -10.80
C PHE A 50 -8.14 -2.21 -11.67
N GLU A 51 -8.51 -2.34 -12.95
CA GLU A 51 -7.86 -3.22 -13.93
C GLU A 51 -6.42 -2.81 -14.25
N ASN A 52 -6.02 -1.57 -13.96
CA ASN A 52 -4.64 -1.10 -14.10
C ASN A 52 -3.73 -1.72 -13.01
N ILE A 53 -4.30 -2.14 -11.87
CA ILE A 53 -3.58 -2.81 -10.80
C ILE A 53 -3.32 -4.26 -11.22
N ARG A 54 -2.05 -4.58 -11.47
CA ARG A 54 -1.62 -5.94 -11.83
C ARG A 54 -0.94 -6.60 -10.63
N GLY A 55 -1.49 -7.74 -10.21
CA GLY A 55 -0.95 -8.55 -9.13
C GLY A 55 -1.27 -7.99 -7.74
N ASN A 56 -0.38 -8.27 -6.79
CA ASN A 56 -0.52 -7.77 -5.42
C ASN A 56 -0.31 -6.26 -5.36
N TYR A 57 -1.07 -5.62 -4.50
CA TYR A 57 -0.96 -4.20 -4.23
C TYR A 57 -0.94 -3.92 -2.72
N GLY A 58 -0.45 -2.74 -2.37
CA GLY A 58 -0.39 -2.25 -1.01
C GLY A 58 -0.79 -0.78 -0.95
N VAL A 59 -0.86 -0.27 0.28
CA VAL A 59 -1.14 1.14 0.57
C VAL A 59 0.03 1.74 1.29
N THR A 60 0.38 2.96 0.89
CA THR A 60 1.35 3.79 1.61
C THR A 60 0.71 5.14 1.96
N ARG A 61 1.17 5.69 3.08
CA ARG A 61 0.87 7.05 3.55
C ARG A 61 2.14 7.90 3.67
N GLN A 62 3.21 7.51 2.96
CA GLN A 62 4.47 8.25 2.94
C GLN A 62 4.39 9.59 2.20
N PHE A 63 3.33 9.81 1.44
CA PHE A 63 3.08 11.04 0.69
C PHE A 63 2.06 11.93 1.42
N GLU A 64 1.79 13.11 0.85
CA GLU A 64 0.75 14.03 1.30
C GLU A 64 -0.66 13.42 1.34
N ALA A 65 -0.91 12.40 0.50
CA ALA A 65 -2.17 11.70 0.41
C ALA A 65 -1.98 10.16 0.35
N PRO A 66 -3.00 9.37 0.74
CA PRO A 66 -2.95 7.91 0.61
C PRO A 66 -2.70 7.48 -0.83
N ALA A 67 -1.72 6.62 -1.03
CA ALA A 67 -1.37 6.08 -2.34
C ALA A 67 -1.46 4.55 -2.36
N VAL A 68 -1.90 4.03 -3.49
CA VAL A 68 -1.91 2.60 -3.79
C VAL A 68 -0.73 2.30 -4.69
N TYR A 69 0.06 1.29 -4.33
CA TYR A 69 1.20 0.85 -5.14
C TYR A 69 1.07 -0.62 -5.52
N TRP A 70 1.58 -0.98 -6.69
CA TRP A 70 1.55 -2.33 -7.25
C TRP A 70 2.76 -2.58 -8.16
N GLY A 71 2.80 -3.75 -8.78
CA GLY A 71 3.93 -4.18 -9.60
C GLY A 71 5.09 -4.72 -8.77
N ARG A 72 6.21 -5.04 -9.43
CA ARG A 72 7.40 -5.58 -8.76
C ARG A 72 7.97 -4.51 -7.83
N ASP A 73 8.12 -4.84 -6.55
CA ASP A 73 8.65 -3.93 -5.52
C ASP A 73 7.93 -2.56 -5.40
N GLY A 74 6.64 -2.49 -5.79
CA GLY A 74 5.89 -1.23 -5.77
C GLY A 74 6.37 -0.21 -6.81
N SER A 75 6.83 -0.69 -7.98
CA SER A 75 7.30 0.16 -9.07
C SER A 75 6.22 1.06 -9.67
N CYS A 76 4.94 0.71 -9.54
CA CYS A 76 3.81 1.50 -10.02
C CYS A 76 2.99 2.02 -8.85
N TRP A 77 2.48 3.24 -8.92
CA TRP A 77 1.63 3.81 -7.88
C TRP A 77 0.69 4.90 -8.38
N ALA A 78 -0.35 5.21 -7.61
CA ALA A 78 -1.29 6.31 -7.85
C ALA A 78 -1.91 6.78 -6.53
N PHE A 79 -2.34 8.04 -6.44
CA PHE A 79 -3.10 8.48 -5.28
C PHE A 79 -4.50 7.89 -5.29
N LEU A 80 -5.07 7.70 -4.10
CA LEU A 80 -6.42 7.14 -3.97
C LEU A 80 -7.47 8.00 -4.71
N HIS A 81 -7.31 9.31 -4.73
CA HIS A 81 -8.21 10.23 -5.44
C HIS A 81 -8.08 10.18 -6.96
N ASP A 82 -6.98 9.63 -7.50
CA ASP A 82 -6.81 9.45 -8.95
C ASP A 82 -7.62 8.26 -9.48
N PHE A 83 -8.08 7.37 -8.59
CA PHE A 83 -8.87 6.20 -8.99
C PHE A 83 -10.31 6.58 -9.34
N THR A 84 -10.90 5.83 -10.27
CA THR A 84 -12.35 5.93 -10.53
C THR A 84 -13.15 5.58 -9.28
N THR A 85 -14.35 6.14 -9.13
CA THR A 85 -15.23 5.87 -7.98
C THR A 85 -15.47 4.37 -7.76
N GLN A 86 -15.63 3.60 -8.84
CA GLN A 86 -15.77 2.15 -8.77
C GLN A 86 -14.51 1.47 -8.22
N ALA A 87 -13.32 1.91 -8.66
CA ALA A 87 -12.06 1.38 -8.15
C ALA A 87 -11.82 1.74 -6.69
N GLN A 88 -12.15 2.98 -6.28
CA GLN A 88 -12.10 3.40 -4.88
C GLN A 88 -13.01 2.53 -4.00
N ALA A 89 -14.27 2.32 -4.41
CA ALA A 89 -15.22 1.48 -3.67
C ALA A 89 -14.71 0.05 -3.49
N ARG A 90 -14.12 -0.54 -4.55
CA ARG A 90 -13.54 -1.89 -4.49
C ARG A 90 -12.32 -1.96 -3.57
N LEU A 91 -11.41 -0.99 -3.64
CA LEU A 91 -10.24 -0.91 -2.76
C LEU A 91 -10.67 -0.81 -1.28
N MET A 92 -11.65 0.04 -0.98
CA MET A 92 -12.19 0.21 0.37
C MET A 92 -12.85 -1.07 0.91
N ASP A 93 -13.57 -1.81 0.07
CA ASP A 93 -14.18 -3.09 0.44
C ASP A 93 -13.12 -4.15 0.78
N GLU A 94 -12.07 -4.27 -0.03
CA GLU A 94 -10.96 -5.17 0.24
C GLU A 94 -10.20 -4.78 1.52
N TRP A 95 -10.04 -3.48 1.80
CA TRP A 95 -9.48 -3.00 3.08
C TRP A 95 -10.35 -3.38 4.26
N ARG A 96 -11.67 -3.24 4.13
CA ARG A 96 -12.62 -3.64 5.17
C ARG A 96 -12.51 -5.13 5.46
N LYS A 97 -12.47 -5.98 4.42
CA LYS A 97 -12.29 -7.43 4.56
C LYS A 97 -10.97 -7.79 5.26
N ALA A 98 -9.87 -7.16 4.88
CA ALA A 98 -8.59 -7.44 5.52
C ALA A 98 -8.53 -6.98 6.98
N VAL A 99 -9.17 -5.86 7.32
CA VAL A 99 -9.32 -5.42 8.71
C VAL A 99 -10.18 -6.40 9.49
N ALA A 100 -11.30 -6.86 8.92
CA ALA A 100 -12.15 -7.88 9.55
C ALA A 100 -11.38 -9.18 9.82
N ASN A 101 -10.63 -9.68 8.82
CA ASN A 101 -9.79 -10.87 8.96
C ASN A 101 -8.71 -10.73 10.05
N ARG A 102 -8.21 -9.51 10.30
CA ARG A 102 -7.26 -9.25 11.40
C ARG A 102 -7.93 -9.21 12.77
N ARG A 103 -9.19 -8.77 12.84
CA ARG A 103 -9.95 -8.63 14.08
C ARG A 103 -10.52 -9.94 14.59
N MET A 104 -10.60 -10.97 13.74
CA MET A 104 -10.98 -12.34 14.12
C MET A 104 -9.73 -13.24 14.01
N PRO A 105 -8.95 -13.42 15.09
CA PRO A 105 -7.68 -14.13 15.02
C PRO A 105 -7.86 -15.61 14.68
N HIS A 106 -8.94 -16.25 15.16
CA HIS A 106 -9.26 -17.66 14.93
C HIS A 106 -10.78 -17.90 15.02
N GLY A 107 -11.37 -18.54 14.01
CA GLY A 107 -12.57 -19.37 14.14
C GLY A 107 -13.94 -18.71 13.89
N CYS A 108 -14.53 -19.06 12.76
CA CYS A 108 -15.76 -19.86 12.79
C CYS A 108 -15.51 -21.17 12.05
#